data_AF-A0A5J4Q6G7-F1
#
_entry.id   AF-A0A5J4Q6G7-F1
#
_cell.length_a   1.000
_cell.length_b   1.000
_cell.length_c   1.000
_cell.angle_alpha   90.00
_cell.angle_beta   90.00
_cell.angle_gamma   90.00
#
_symmetry.space_group_name_H-M   'P 1'
#
loop_
_entity.id
_entity.type
_entity.pdbx_description
1 polymer ?
#
loop_
_entity_poly.entity_id
_entity_poly.type
_entity_poly.pdbx_seq_one_letter_code
_entity_poly.pdbx_strand_id
1 'polypeptide(L)' 'HQIRVEGAFLVSAELKNGEVIDLSIFSEKGRELNLLNPWKNRKVKVKEVGSRGEKTYEGERIKISTQPGVSYRFFPLL' A
#
# COMPACT_ATOMS: atom_id res chain seq x y z
N HIS A 1 8.46 -11.14 4.41
CA HIS A 1 7.77 -12.20 3.63
C HIS A 1 6.94 -11.55 2.54
N GLN A 2 6.74 -12.19 1.38
CA GLN A 2 5.84 -11.71 0.32
C GLN A 2 4.66 -12.66 0.17
N ILE A 3 3.46 -12.20 0.50
CA ILE A 3 2.23 -12.98 0.39
C ILE A 3 1.55 -12.61 -0.92
N ARG A 4 1.33 -13.59 -1.78
CA ARG A 4 0.55 -13.41 -3.00
C ARG A 4 -0.94 -13.40 -2.65
N VAL A 5 -1.65 -12.38 -3.09
CA VAL A 5 -3.09 -12.21 -2.86
C VAL A 5 -3.82 -12.05 -4.19
N GLU A 6 -5.16 -12.11 -4.14
CA GLU A 6 -6.01 -11.89 -5.30
C GLU A 6 -5.74 -10.53 -5.97
N GLY A 7 -5.95 -10.47 -7.28
CA GLY A 7 -5.62 -9.27 -8.07
C GLY A 7 -4.16 -9.19 -8.56
N ALA A 8 -3.37 -10.26 -8.33
CA ALA A 8 -1.96 -10.34 -8.73
C ALA A 8 -1.09 -9.28 -8.02
N PHE A 9 -1.21 -9.26 -6.69
CA PHE A 9 -0.39 -8.44 -5.81
C PHE A 9 0.49 -9.33 -4.93
N LEU A 10 1.72 -8.87 -4.68
CA LEU A 10 2.58 -9.39 -3.61
C LEU A 10 2.62 -8.37 -2.48
N VAL A 11 2.31 -8.80 -1.27
CA VAL A 11 2.17 -7.94 -0.09
C VAL A 11 3.21 -8.31 0.96
N SER A 12 3.86 -7.30 1.53
CA SER A 12 4.72 -7.42 2.71
C SER A 12 4.37 -6.29 3.68
N ALA A 13 4.36 -6.58 4.98
CA ALA A 13 4.13 -5.59 6.01
C ALA A 13 5.14 -5.78 7.15
N GLU A 14 5.49 -4.67 7.80
CA GLU A 14 6.22 -4.66 9.06
C GLU A 14 5.27 -4.25 10.18
N LEU A 15 5.28 -5.02 11.27
CA LEU A 15 4.50 -4.74 12.46
C LEU A 15 5.43 -4.41 13.63
N LYS A 16 5.07 -3.40 14.41
CA LYS A 16 5.72 -3.03 15.66
C LYS A 16 4.66 -2.71 16.70
N ASN A 17 4.74 -3.35 17.86
CA ASN A 17 3.80 -3.15 18.97
C ASN A 17 2.32 -3.33 18.57
N GLY A 18 2.03 -4.29 17.68
CA GLY A 18 0.67 -4.55 17.19
C GLY A 18 0.15 -3.59 16.13
N GLU A 19 0.95 -2.59 15.72
CA GLU A 19 0.60 -1.66 14.65
C GLU A 19 1.43 -1.95 13.40
N VAL A 20 0.81 -1.81 12.22
CA VAL A 20 1.55 -1.82 10.94
C VAL A 20 2.36 -0.52 10.87
N ILE A 21 3.66 -0.60 10.61
CA ILE A 21 4.52 0.60 10.48
C ILE A 21 5.02 0.81 9.05
N ASP A 22 5.05 -0.25 8.24
CA ASP A 22 5.29 -0.21 6.80
C ASP A 22 4.41 -1.24 6.11
N LEU A 23 3.88 -0.88 4.95
CA LEU A 23 3.20 -1.80 4.04
C LEU A 23 3.76 -1.58 2.63
N SER A 24 4.20 -2.66 2.01
CA SER A 24 4.74 -2.70 0.65
C SER A 24 3.87 -3.61 -0.22
N ILE A 25 3.37 -3.08 -1.33
CA ILE A 25 2.53 -3.82 -2.29
C ILE A 25 3.17 -3.72 -3.67
N PHE A 26 3.54 -4.85 -4.23
CA PHE A 26 4.00 -4.97 -5.62
C PHE A 26 2.85 -5.41 -6.51
N SER A 27 2.61 -4.67 -7.59
CA SER A 27 1.57 -4.97 -8.57
C SER A 27 2.17 -5.76 -9.74
N GLU A 28 1.80 -7.04 -9.87
CA GLU A 28 2.33 -7.87 -10.96
C GLU A 28 1.66 -7.52 -12.30
N LYS A 29 0.42 -7.02 -12.28
CA LYS A 29 -0.42 -6.85 -13.48
C LYS A 29 -1.08 -5.48 -13.60
N GLY A 30 -0.79 -4.51 -12.72
CA GLY A 30 -1.32 -3.15 -12.83
C GLY A 30 -2.83 -3.05 -12.58
N ARG A 31 -3.41 -3.95 -11.76
CA ARG A 31 -4.85 -3.89 -11.44
C ARG A 31 -5.15 -2.73 -10.50
N GLU A 32 -6.42 -2.33 -10.41
CA GLU A 32 -6.84 -1.41 -9.35
C GLU A 32 -6.62 -2.08 -7.99
N LEU A 33 -5.90 -1.40 -7.10
CA LEU A 33 -5.74 -1.83 -5.71
C LEU A 33 -6.84 -1.19 -4.87
N ASN A 34 -7.52 -2.02 -4.09
CA ASN A 34 -8.49 -1.58 -3.08
C ASN A 34 -8.03 -2.10 -1.70
N LEU A 35 -7.34 -1.24 -0.95
CA LEU A 35 -6.71 -1.56 0.32
C LEU A 35 -7.63 -1.15 1.49
N LEU A 36 -7.99 -2.09 2.35
CA LEU A 36 -8.55 -1.73 3.67
C LEU A 36 -7.46 -1.05 4.48
N ASN A 37 -7.70 0.18 4.91
CA ASN A 37 -6.73 1.01 5.62
C ASN A 37 -6.37 0.38 6.98
N PRO A 38 -5.13 -0.15 7.15
CA PRO A 38 -4.76 -0.82 8.39
C PRO A 38 -4.63 0.16 9.58
N TRP A 39 -4.64 1.47 9.31
CA TRP A 39 -4.46 2.54 10.29
C TRP A 39 -5.77 3.25 10.67
N LYS A 40 -6.93 2.58 10.54
CA LYS A 40 -8.22 3.05 11.08
C LYS A 40 -8.56 4.50 10.72
N ASN A 41 -8.87 4.77 9.45
CA ASN A 41 -9.20 6.09 8.89
C ASN A 41 -8.10 7.16 8.95
N ARG A 42 -6.91 6.88 9.52
CA ARG A 42 -5.77 7.82 9.44
C ARG A 42 -5.40 8.11 8.00
N LYS A 43 -4.83 9.30 7.77
CA LYS A 43 -4.23 9.66 6.49
C LYS A 43 -3.04 8.74 6.21
N VAL A 44 -2.93 8.29 4.97
CA VAL A 44 -1.90 7.37 4.51
C VAL A 44 -1.12 8.01 3.38
N LYS A 45 0.19 8.12 3.56
CA LYS A 45 1.11 8.50 2.50
C LYS A 45 1.43 7.27 1.66
N VAL A 46 1.26 7.38 0.35
CA VAL A 46 1.59 6.34 -0.62
C VAL A 46 2.70 6.85 -1.53
N LYS A 47 3.78 6.10 -1.60
CA LYS A 47 4.94 6.37 -2.46
C LYS A 47 5.08 5.28 -3.51
N GLU A 48 5.18 5.68 -4.77
CA GLU A 48 5.56 4.78 -5.84
C GLU A 48 7.10 4.64 -5.85
N VAL A 49 7.59 3.41 -5.67
CA VAL A 49 9.02 3.11 -5.57
C VAL A 49 9.70 3.39 -6.91
N GLY A 50 10.79 4.17 -6.88
CA GLY A 50 11.51 4.59 -8.08
C GLY A 50 10.97 5.88 -8.71
N SER A 51 9.86 6.43 -8.19
CA SER A 51 9.34 7.74 -8.57
C SER A 51 9.62 8.80 -7.50
N ARG A 52 9.53 10.08 -7.87
CA ARG A 52 9.49 11.20 -6.91
C ARG A 52 8.08 11.53 -6.42
N GLY A 53 7.06 10.83 -6.93
CA GLY A 53 5.66 11.08 -6.60
C GLY A 53 5.27 10.47 -5.26
N GLU A 54 4.61 11.27 -4.43
CA GLU A 54 3.86 10.80 -3.27
C GLU A 54 2.45 11.38 -3.31
N LYS A 55 1.49 10.60 -2.81
CA LYS A 55 0.09 11.01 -2.67
C LYS A 55 -0.40 10.66 -1.27
N THR A 56 -1.34 11.45 -0.76
CA THR A 56 -2.00 11.18 0.52
C THR A 56 -3.43 10.75 0.27
N TYR A 57 -3.84 9.69 0.95
CA TYR A 57 -5.19 9.14 0.92
C TYR A 57 -5.77 9.09 2.33
N GLU A 58 -7.08 9.01 2.46
CA GLU A 58 -7.78 8.89 3.74
C GLU A 58 -9.06 8.05 3.59
N GLY A 59 -9.63 7.65 4.72
CA GLY A 59 -10.84 6.82 4.78
C GLY A 59 -10.58 5.35 5.05
N GLU A 60 -11.67 4.57 5.08
CA GLU A 60 -11.67 3.15 5.43
C GLU A 60 -10.95 2.31 4.36
N ARG A 61 -11.13 2.69 3.09
CA ARG A 61 -10.53 2.01 1.93
C ARG A 61 -9.78 2.98 1.06
N ILE A 62 -8.59 2.58 0.62
CA ILE A 62 -7.72 3.33 -0.27
C ILE A 62 -7.77 2.67 -1.64
N LYS A 63 -8.27 3.39 -2.64
CA LYS A 63 -8.30 2.96 -4.03
C LYS A 63 -7.19 3.66 -4.81
N ILE A 64 -6.32 2.88 -5.44
CA ILE A 64 -5.26 3.42 -6.32
C ILE A 64 -5.20 2.64 -7.64
N SER A 65 -4.98 3.37 -8.73
CA SER A 65 -4.55 2.78 -9.99
C SER A 65 -3.07 2.42 -9.86
N THR A 66 -2.71 1.17 -10.20
CA THR A 66 -1.33 0.69 -10.13
C THR A 66 -0.77 0.41 -11.53
N GLN A 67 0.55 0.34 -11.63
CA GLN A 67 1.24 -0.05 -12.86
C GLN A 67 1.83 -1.46 -12.73
N PRO A 68 1.84 -2.27 -13.80
CA PRO A 68 2.50 -3.57 -13.78
C PRO A 68 4.00 -3.45 -13.49
N GLY A 69 4.51 -4.29 -12.60
CA GLY A 69 5.93 -4.29 -12.21
C GLY A 69 6.33 -3.19 -11.23
N VAL A 70 5.36 -2.45 -10.65
CA VAL A 70 5.64 -1.33 -9.75
C VAL A 70 5.31 -1.67 -8.31
N SER A 71 6.17 -1.24 -7.39
CA SER A 71 5.96 -1.33 -5.94
C SER A 71 5.46 -0.01 -5.37
N TYR A 72 4.54 -0.10 -4.42
CA TYR A 72 3.97 1.01 -3.68
C TYR A 72 4.22 0.81 -2.18
N ARG A 73 4.73 1.84 -1.49
CA ARG A 73 4.93 1.84 -0.04
C ARG A 73 3.92 2.76 0.63
N PHE A 74 3.32 2.28 1.71
CA PHE A 74 2.25 2.93 2.44
C PHE A 74 2.70 3.19 3.87
N PHE A 75 2.44 4.40 4.37
CA PHE A 75 2.82 4.84 5.71
C PHE A 75 1.67 5.61 6.34
N PRO A 76 1.38 5.40 7.65
CA PRO A 76 0.47 6.28 8.35
C PRO A 76 1.11 7.66 8.50
N LEU A 77 0.30 8.71 8.38
CA LEU A 77 0.65 10.03 8.88
C LEU A 77 0.19 10.15 10.33
N LEU A 78 1.01 10.81 11.16
CA LEU A 78 0.68 11.17 12.54
C LEU A 78 -0.42 12.23 12.59
#